data_AF-A0A2N9XXF5-F1
#
_entry.id   AF-A0A2N9XXF5-F1
#
_cell.length_a   1.000
_cell.length_b   1.000
_cell.length_c   1.000
_cell.angle_alpha   90.00
_cell.angle_beta   90.00
_cell.angle_gamma   90.00
#
_symmetry.space_group_name_H-M   'P 1'
#
loop_
_entity.id
_entity.type
_entity.pdbx_description
1 polymer ?
#
loop_
_entity_poly.entity_id
_entity_poly.type
_entity_poly.pdbx_seq_one_letter_code
_entity_poly.pdbx_strand_id
1 'polypeptide(L)'
;MNTLQKGFTLLELMLVIAIISILAGFGVATYAEFVARSQVAEVSTLAENMKIQILDNLQSNSCVSANTLNSSADVQNGRYGVAIIGGAPVHNSGTSVYSETGCMITYQVNNTHVSPFIANTKIVLEVLKNGSLRKNPTSDIPDRYIPEAFM
;
A
#
# COMPACT_ATOMS: atom_id res chain seq x y z
N MET A 1 21.38 -59.16 -7.63
CA MET A 1 19.97 -58.73 -7.48
C MET A 1 19.83 -57.40 -8.19
N ASN A 2 19.44 -57.42 -9.47
CA ASN A 2 19.25 -56.18 -10.23
C ASN A 2 17.82 -55.71 -9.99
N THR A 3 17.68 -54.70 -9.13
CA THR A 3 16.43 -53.98 -8.93
C THR A 3 16.11 -53.24 -10.23
N LEU A 4 15.07 -53.68 -10.94
CA LEU A 4 14.50 -52.96 -12.08
C LEU A 4 14.10 -51.56 -11.58
N GLN A 5 14.89 -50.56 -11.92
CA GLN A 5 14.61 -49.16 -11.63
C GLN A 5 13.37 -48.77 -12.46
N LYS A 6 12.19 -48.78 -11.83
CA LYS A 6 10.94 -48.32 -12.44
C LYS A 6 11.09 -46.82 -12.74
N GLY A 7 11.34 -46.50 -14.00
CA GLY A 7 11.26 -45.14 -14.50
C GLY A 7 9.83 -44.61 -14.46
N PHE A 8 9.72 -43.29 -14.45
CA PHE A 8 8.44 -42.58 -14.56
C PHE A 8 7.86 -42.78 -15.96
N THR A 9 6.57 -43.12 -16.06
CA THR A 9 5.94 -43.37 -17.36
C THR A 9 5.54 -42.06 -18.04
N LEU A 10 5.53 -42.06 -19.38
CA LEU A 10 5.11 -40.89 -20.15
C LEU A 10 3.63 -40.53 -19.91
N LEU A 11 2.81 -41.55 -19.58
CA LEU A 11 1.41 -41.35 -19.22
C LEU A 11 1.26 -40.66 -17.86
N GLU A 12 2.05 -41.05 -16.87
CA GLU A 12 2.08 -40.36 -15.57
C GLU A 12 2.50 -38.90 -15.72
N LEU A 13 3.49 -38.61 -16.59
CA LEU A 13 3.92 -37.24 -16.86
C LEU A 13 2.81 -36.39 -17.48
N MET A 14 2.09 -36.94 -18.46
CA MET A 14 1.01 -36.22 -19.13
C MET A 14 -0.14 -35.89 -18.17
N LEU A 15 -0.53 -36.82 -17.30
CA LEU A 15 -1.56 -36.56 -16.30
C LEU A 15 -1.12 -35.49 -15.30
N VAL A 16 0.13 -35.55 -14.83
CA VAL A 16 0.67 -34.56 -13.88
C VAL A 16 0.66 -33.17 -14.49
N ILE A 17 1.10 -33.02 -15.75
CA ILE A 17 1.08 -31.72 -16.45
C ILE A 17 -0.36 -31.20 -16.59
N ALA A 18 -1.32 -32.08 -16.91
CA ALA A 18 -2.72 -31.69 -17.04
C ALA A 18 -3.27 -31.12 -15.72
N ILE A 19 -3.02 -31.78 -14.59
CA ILE A 19 -3.47 -31.30 -13.27
C ILE A 19 -2.79 -29.98 -12.89
N ILE A 20 -1.47 -29.87 -13.11
CA ILE A 20 -0.72 -28.63 -12.85
C ILE A 20 -1.26 -27.47 -13.69
N SER A 21 -1.63 -27.71 -14.95
CA SER A 21 -2.15 -26.65 -15.83
C SER A 21 -3.47 -26.05 -15.31
N ILE A 22 -4.36 -26.89 -14.76
CA ILE A 22 -5.63 -26.44 -14.18
C ILE A 22 -5.38 -25.65 -12.89
N LEU A 23 -4.52 -26.18 -12.00
CA LEU A 23 -4.18 -25.51 -10.74
C LEU A 23 -3.48 -24.17 -10.97
N ALA A 24 -2.55 -24.11 -11.92
CA ALA A 24 -1.82 -22.90 -12.28
C ALA A 24 -2.77 -21.79 -12.77
N GLY A 25 -3.80 -22.15 -13.54
CA GLY A 25 -4.81 -21.18 -14.02
C GLY A 25 -5.48 -20.38 -12.89
N PHE A 26 -5.87 -21.06 -11.80
CA PHE A 26 -6.47 -20.39 -10.63
C PHE A 26 -5.43 -19.74 -9.71
N GLY A 27 -4.26 -20.38 -9.55
CA GLY A 27 -3.22 -19.92 -8.64
C GLY A 27 -2.57 -18.60 -9.06
N VAL A 28 -2.38 -18.38 -10.36
CA VAL A 28 -1.69 -17.18 -10.87
C VAL A 28 -2.44 -15.89 -10.55
N ALA A 29 -3.77 -15.85 -10.75
CA ALA A 29 -4.56 -14.65 -10.51
C ALA A 29 -4.59 -14.27 -9.02
N THR A 30 -4.84 -15.26 -8.16
CA THR A 30 -4.90 -15.06 -6.69
C THR A 30 -3.54 -14.68 -6.10
N TYR A 31 -2.45 -15.28 -6.60
CA TYR A 31 -1.09 -14.90 -6.23
C TYR A 31 -0.78 -13.45 -6.64
N ALA A 32 -1.17 -13.02 -7.83
CA ALA A 32 -0.93 -11.66 -8.30
C ALA A 32 -1.66 -10.60 -7.46
N GLU A 33 -2.86 -10.90 -6.96
CA GLU A 33 -3.58 -10.05 -5.99
C GLU A 33 -2.91 -10.03 -4.60
N PHE A 34 -2.37 -11.16 -4.15
CA PHE A 34 -1.59 -11.21 -2.91
C PHE A 34 -0.34 -10.34 -3.01
N VAL A 35 0.41 -10.45 -4.11
CA VAL A 35 1.60 -9.61 -4.35
C VAL A 35 1.24 -8.13 -4.39
N ALA A 36 0.11 -7.77 -5.02
CA ALA A 36 -0.40 -6.39 -5.00
C ALA A 36 -0.64 -5.88 -3.56
N ARG A 37 -1.32 -6.66 -2.71
CA ARG A 37 -1.53 -6.32 -1.29
C ARG A 37 -0.22 -6.21 -0.52
N SER A 38 0.72 -7.12 -0.74
CA SER A 38 2.03 -7.08 -0.10
C SER A 38 2.84 -5.83 -0.47
N GLN A 39 2.72 -5.36 -1.71
CA GLN A 39 3.36 -4.11 -2.15
C GLN A 39 2.73 -2.89 -1.48
N VAL A 40 1.39 -2.85 -1.39
CA VAL A 40 0.66 -1.77 -0.70
C VAL A 40 0.93 -1.76 0.81
N ALA A 41 1.29 -2.88 1.42
CA ALA A 41 1.64 -2.93 2.84
C ALA A 41 2.87 -2.05 3.20
N GLU A 42 3.71 -1.67 2.23
CA GLU A 42 4.77 -0.67 2.45
C GLU A 42 4.21 0.69 2.90
N VAL A 43 2.99 1.03 2.46
CA VAL A 43 2.36 2.32 2.80
C VAL A 43 2.20 2.48 4.31
N SER A 44 1.95 1.40 5.05
CA SER A 44 1.74 1.53 6.49
C SER A 44 2.99 1.97 7.22
N THR A 45 4.14 1.41 6.86
CA THR A 45 5.42 1.76 7.50
C THR A 45 5.84 3.19 7.15
N LEU A 46 5.65 3.60 5.89
CA LEU A 46 5.94 4.98 5.47
C LEU A 46 4.99 5.98 6.15
N ALA A 47 3.70 5.67 6.20
CA ALA A 47 2.70 6.56 6.78
C ALA A 47 2.86 6.70 8.29
N GLU A 48 3.27 5.65 9.01
CA GLU A 48 3.58 5.72 10.45
C GLU A 48 4.74 6.67 10.74
N ASN A 49 5.81 6.63 9.93
CA ASN A 49 6.94 7.54 10.08
C ASN A 49 6.52 9.00 9.82
N MET A 50 5.74 9.23 8.76
CA MET A 50 5.30 10.57 8.37
C MET A 50 4.24 11.15 9.31
N LYS A 51 3.44 10.29 9.96
CA LYS A 51 2.50 10.71 11.00
C LYS A 51 3.21 11.44 12.14
N ILE A 52 4.37 10.95 12.59
CA ILE A 52 5.13 11.59 13.67
C ILE A 52 5.55 13.00 13.23
N GLN A 53 6.10 13.13 12.02
CA GLN A 53 6.46 14.41 11.44
C GLN A 53 5.28 15.38 11.30
N ILE A 54 4.11 14.90 10.85
CA ILE A 54 2.89 15.72 10.77
C ILE A 54 2.48 16.23 12.15
N LEU A 55 2.53 15.38 13.19
CA LEU A 55 2.17 15.77 14.55
C LEU A 55 3.12 16.84 15.11
N ASP A 56 4.41 16.76 14.79
CA ASP A 56 5.39 17.80 15.15
C ASP A 56 5.13 19.10 14.38
N ASN A 57 4.90 19.01 13.06
CA ASN A 57 4.61 20.18 12.22
C ASN A 57 3.32 20.90 12.65
N LEU A 58 2.32 20.15 13.12
CA LEU A 58 1.06 20.70 13.61
C LEU A 58 1.25 21.60 14.84
N GLN A 59 2.32 21.41 15.62
CA GLN A 59 2.67 22.35 16.71
C GLN A 59 3.05 23.74 16.17
N SER A 60 3.61 23.78 14.96
CA SER A 60 3.91 25.02 14.21
C SER A 60 2.77 25.43 13.28
N ASN A 61 1.60 24.82 13.43
CA ASN A 61 0.40 25.10 12.65
C ASN A 61 0.58 24.90 11.13
N SER A 62 1.31 23.85 10.75
CA SER A 62 1.51 23.43 9.37
C SER A 62 1.39 21.91 9.26
N CYS A 63 1.02 21.40 8.10
CA CYS A 63 1.13 19.96 7.81
C CYS A 63 2.55 19.57 7.36
N VAL A 64 3.28 20.51 6.74
CA VAL A 64 4.57 20.31 6.08
C VAL A 64 5.71 20.99 6.84
N SER A 65 6.93 20.46 6.75
CA SER A 65 8.05 20.82 7.65
C SER A 65 8.62 22.22 7.45
N ALA A 66 8.39 22.85 6.30
CA ALA A 66 9.06 24.11 5.94
C ALA A 66 8.12 25.15 5.31
N ASN A 67 6.80 25.03 5.51
CA ASN A 67 5.77 25.85 4.81
C ASN A 67 5.97 25.92 3.28
N THR A 68 6.72 24.99 2.72
CA THR A 68 7.04 24.84 1.30
C THR A 68 6.64 23.44 0.91
N LEU A 69 5.75 23.34 -0.07
CA LEU A 69 5.25 22.06 -0.56
C LEU A 69 6.42 21.26 -1.16
N ASN A 70 6.49 19.95 -0.88
CA ASN A 70 7.47 19.02 -1.45
C ASN A 70 8.93 19.29 -1.06
N SER A 71 9.19 19.80 0.15
CA SER A 71 10.54 19.74 0.70
C SER A 71 11.01 18.29 0.80
N SER A 72 12.29 18.01 0.60
CA SER A 72 12.84 16.63 0.70
C SER A 72 12.56 15.96 2.05
N ALA A 73 12.27 16.76 3.09
CA ALA A 73 11.84 16.27 4.39
C ALA A 73 10.40 15.69 4.37
N ASP A 74 9.51 16.21 3.54
CA ASP A 74 8.09 15.80 3.46
C ASP A 74 7.84 14.68 2.44
N VAL A 75 8.91 14.20 1.80
CA VAL A 75 8.87 13.15 0.79
C VAL A 75 9.63 11.93 1.32
N GLN A 76 8.99 10.77 1.30
CA GLN A 76 9.59 9.50 1.68
C GLN A 76 9.49 8.53 0.51
N ASN A 77 10.64 8.12 -0.01
CA ASN A 77 10.72 7.16 -1.11
C ASN A 77 10.68 5.73 -0.57
N GLY A 78 9.68 4.97 -0.99
CA GLY A 78 9.60 3.54 -0.80
C GLY A 78 10.15 2.78 -2.00
N ARG A 79 10.11 1.46 -1.91
CA ARG A 79 10.47 0.53 -2.99
C ARG A 79 9.42 0.53 -4.10
N TYR A 80 8.15 0.63 -3.75
CA TYR A 80 7.01 0.49 -4.68
C TYR A 80 6.31 1.81 -4.98
N GLY A 81 6.68 2.89 -4.31
CA GLY A 81 6.05 4.20 -4.48
C GLY A 81 6.70 5.28 -3.64
N VAL A 82 6.08 6.45 -3.65
CA VAL A 82 6.55 7.64 -2.93
C VAL A 82 5.42 8.17 -2.07
N ALA A 83 5.69 8.38 -0.79
CA ALA A 83 4.77 9.05 0.12
C ALA A 83 5.15 10.54 0.21
N ILE A 84 4.13 11.40 0.21
CA ILE A 84 4.29 12.86 0.28
C ILE A 84 3.31 13.41 1.32
N ILE A 85 3.80 14.23 2.25
CA ILE A 85 2.95 14.98 3.18
C ILE A 85 2.32 16.16 2.43
N GLY A 86 1.01 16.32 2.59
CA GLY A 86 0.27 17.45 2.05
C GLY A 86 -0.92 17.83 2.91
N GLY A 87 -1.81 18.63 2.33
CA GLY A 87 -2.97 19.17 3.04
C GLY A 87 -2.66 20.47 3.78
N ALA A 88 -3.68 20.98 4.46
CA ALA A 88 -3.64 22.23 5.21
C ALA A 88 -4.34 22.05 6.56
N PRO A 89 -3.78 22.57 7.66
CA PRO A 89 -4.32 22.32 8.98
C PRO A 89 -5.68 22.99 9.16
N VAL A 90 -6.69 22.21 9.55
CA VAL A 90 -8.05 22.68 9.84
C VAL A 90 -8.21 22.87 11.34
N HIS A 91 -8.38 24.13 11.75
CA HIS A 91 -8.41 24.52 13.16
C HIS A 91 -9.79 24.34 13.81
N ASN A 92 -10.84 24.33 12.97
CA ASN A 92 -12.24 24.19 13.38
C ASN A 92 -12.82 22.81 13.07
N SER A 93 -11.95 21.80 12.91
CA SER A 93 -12.39 20.42 12.85
C SER A 93 -13.08 20.08 14.18
N GLY A 94 -14.16 19.29 14.15
CA GLY A 94 -15.06 19.07 15.28
C GLY A 94 -14.37 18.68 16.60
N THR A 95 -15.12 18.74 17.71
CA THR A 95 -14.62 18.36 19.04
C THR A 95 -14.35 16.87 19.20
N SER A 96 -14.77 16.05 18.24
CA SER A 96 -14.49 14.62 18.22
C SER A 96 -13.00 14.36 17.98
N VAL A 97 -12.46 13.37 18.68
CA VAL A 97 -11.08 12.87 18.49
C VAL A 97 -10.91 12.20 17.12
N TYR A 98 -12.01 11.84 16.46
CA TYR A 98 -12.08 11.32 15.09
C TYR A 98 -12.33 12.39 14.04
N SER A 99 -12.07 13.66 14.35
CA SER A 99 -12.13 14.73 13.35
C SER A 99 -10.80 14.80 12.60
N GLU A 100 -10.86 15.17 11.33
CA GLU A 100 -9.68 15.35 10.47
C GLU A 100 -8.85 16.55 10.92
N THR A 101 -7.52 16.40 10.90
CA THR A 101 -6.60 17.53 11.09
C THR A 101 -6.44 18.38 9.83
N GLY A 102 -6.90 17.88 8.67
CA GLY A 102 -6.69 18.49 7.35
C GLY A 102 -5.33 18.15 6.73
N CYS A 103 -4.43 17.52 7.49
CA CYS A 103 -3.19 16.97 6.96
C CYS A 103 -3.42 15.60 6.35
N MET A 104 -2.79 15.37 5.20
CA MET A 104 -2.93 14.17 4.41
C MET A 104 -1.56 13.60 4.03
N ILE A 105 -1.46 12.29 3.96
CA ILE A 105 -0.32 11.57 3.41
C ILE A 105 -0.80 10.98 2.08
N THR A 106 -0.16 11.39 0.99
CA THR A 106 -0.44 10.84 -0.35
C THR A 106 0.66 9.88 -0.72
N TYR A 107 0.35 8.61 -0.88
CA TYR A 107 1.24 7.61 -1.42
C TYR A 107 0.91 7.35 -2.89
N GLN A 108 1.87 7.61 -3.76
CA GLN A 108 1.78 7.34 -5.19
C GLN A 108 2.53 6.05 -5.50
N VAL A 109 1.83 5.04 -6.02
CA VAL A 109 2.46 3.81 -6.50
C VAL A 109 3.21 4.10 -7.81
N ASN A 110 4.39 3.50 -7.96
CA ASN A 110 5.19 3.59 -9.18
C ASN A 110 4.42 3.04 -10.40
N ASN A 111 4.86 3.42 -11.60
CA ASN A 111 4.29 2.89 -12.84
C ASN A 111 4.99 1.59 -13.31
N THR A 112 6.22 1.34 -12.85
CA THR A 112 7.03 0.19 -13.26
C THR A 112 7.48 -0.61 -12.04
N HIS A 113 7.80 -1.89 -12.25
CA HIS A 113 8.28 -2.80 -11.19
C HIS A 113 7.31 -2.99 -10.02
N VAL A 114 6.02 -2.79 -10.28
CA VAL A 114 4.91 -3.02 -9.35
C VAL A 114 3.86 -3.89 -10.02
N SER A 115 2.93 -4.42 -9.23
CA SER A 115 1.81 -5.19 -9.75
C SER A 115 0.91 -4.31 -10.63
N PRO A 116 0.48 -4.80 -11.81
CA PRO A 116 -0.36 -4.03 -12.72
C PRO A 116 -1.72 -3.66 -12.13
N PHE A 117 -2.17 -4.35 -11.08
CA PHE A 117 -3.42 -4.06 -10.38
C PHE A 117 -3.39 -2.76 -9.56
N ILE A 118 -2.20 -2.26 -9.23
CA ILE A 118 -2.01 -1.07 -8.37
C ILE A 118 -1.13 0.00 -9.01
N ALA A 119 -0.58 -0.27 -10.20
CA ALA A 119 0.33 0.63 -10.89
C ALA A 119 -0.32 2.00 -11.14
N ASN A 120 0.44 3.06 -10.90
CA ASN A 120 -0.01 4.46 -11.09
C ASN A 120 -1.28 4.85 -10.29
N THR A 121 -1.64 4.10 -9.25
CA THR A 121 -2.72 4.48 -8.34
C THR A 121 -2.17 5.27 -7.16
N LYS A 122 -3.02 6.11 -6.55
CA LYS A 122 -2.69 6.84 -5.32
C LYS A 122 -3.54 6.38 -4.15
N ILE A 123 -2.94 6.40 -2.97
CA ILE A 123 -3.57 6.16 -1.68
C ILE A 123 -3.44 7.45 -0.88
N VAL A 124 -4.57 7.99 -0.44
CA VAL A 124 -4.61 9.22 0.36
C VAL A 124 -5.09 8.85 1.75
N LEU A 125 -4.26 9.14 2.75
CA LEU A 125 -4.56 8.91 4.17
C LEU A 125 -4.71 10.25 4.87
N GLU A 126 -5.82 10.43 5.58
CA GLU A 126 -6.04 11.56 6.47
C GLU A 126 -5.48 11.26 7.85
N VAL A 127 -4.85 12.27 8.46
CA VAL A 127 -4.47 12.22 9.86
C VAL A 127 -5.61 12.79 10.70
N LEU A 128 -6.10 11.97 11.63
CA LEU A 128 -7.15 12.36 12.59
C LEU A 128 -6.54 13.00 13.85
N LYS A 129 -7.34 13.67 14.68
CA LYS A 129 -6.86 14.33 15.90
C LYS A 129 -6.26 13.39 16.94
N ASN A 130 -6.73 12.14 17.02
CA ASN A 130 -6.10 11.06 17.80
C ASN A 130 -4.78 10.56 17.16
N GLY A 131 -4.38 11.10 16.02
CA GLY A 131 -3.28 10.64 15.20
C GLY A 131 -3.54 9.34 14.45
N SER A 132 -4.75 8.76 14.48
CA SER A 132 -5.02 7.60 13.61
C SER A 132 -5.00 8.03 12.15
N LEU A 133 -4.72 7.07 11.27
CA LEU A 133 -4.74 7.26 9.83
C LEU A 133 -6.02 6.63 9.29
N ARG A 134 -6.74 7.36 8.44
CA ARG A 134 -7.94 6.84 7.77
C ARG A 134 -7.84 7.10 6.28
N LYS A 135 -8.32 6.16 5.49
CA LYS A 135 -8.42 6.30 4.04
C LYS A 135 -9.34 7.47 3.68
N ASN A 136 -8.84 8.37 2.85
CA ASN A 136 -9.64 9.39 2.20
C ASN A 136 -10.33 8.80 0.94
N PRO A 137 -11.59 9.16 0.66
CA PRO A 137 -12.34 8.69 -0.52
C PRO A 137 -11.70 9.06 -1.87
N THR A 138 -10.76 10.01 -1.93
CA THR A 138 -10.02 10.41 -3.13
C THR A 138 -8.91 9.44 -3.54
N SER A 139 -8.70 8.35 -2.79
CA SER A 139 -7.75 7.29 -3.16
C SER A 139 -8.24 6.57 -4.42
N ASP A 140 -7.35 6.38 -5.40
CA ASP A 140 -7.67 5.76 -6.70
C ASP A 140 -7.55 4.21 -6.67
N ILE A 141 -7.05 3.64 -5.57
CA ILE A 141 -6.88 2.19 -5.43
C ILE A 141 -8.18 1.51 -4.90
N PRO A 142 -8.51 0.29 -5.37
CA PRO A 142 -9.61 -0.49 -4.79
C PRO A 142 -9.36 -0.88 -3.33
N ASP A 143 -10.41 -0.82 -2.50
CA ASP A 143 -10.35 -1.09 -1.05
C ASP A 143 -9.76 -2.44 -0.71
N ARG A 144 -9.96 -3.46 -1.55
CA ARG A 144 -9.41 -4.81 -1.35
C ARG A 144 -7.88 -4.86 -1.23
N TYR A 145 -7.18 -3.83 -1.72
CA TYR A 145 -5.72 -3.74 -1.68
C TYR A 145 -5.20 -2.90 -0.51
N ILE A 146 -6.06 -2.12 0.15
CA ILE A 146 -5.69 -1.27 1.28
C ILE A 146 -5.74 -2.10 2.57
N PRO A 147 -4.74 -1.97 3.46
CA PRO A 147 -4.80 -2.58 4.78
C PRO A 147 -6.04 -2.16 5.57
N GLU A 148 -6.68 -3.10 6.26
CA GLU A 148 -7.88 -2.85 7.07
C GLU A 148 -7.64 -1.82 8.19
N ALA A 149 -6.40 -1.66 8.63
CA ALA A 149 -6.01 -0.65 9.63
C ALA A 149 -6.31 0.80 9.21
N PHE A 150 -6.52 1.05 7.92
CA PHE A 150 -6.85 2.39 7.38
C PHE A 150 -8.32 2.58 7.04
N MET A 151 -9.16 1.54 7.18
CA MET A 151 -10.59 1.62 6.86
C MET A 151 -11.42 2.21 8.00
#